data_AF-A0A9W8J5G1-F1
#
_entry.id   AF-A0A9W8J5G1-F1
#
_cell.length_a   1.000
_cell.length_b   1.000
_cell.length_c   1.000
_cell.angle_alpha   90.00
_cell.angle_beta   90.00
_cell.angle_gamma   90.00
#
_symmetry.space_group_name_H-M   'P 1'
#
loop_
_entity.id
_entity.type
_entity.pdbx_description
1 polymer ?
#
loop_
_entity_poly.entity_id
_entity_poly.type
_entity_poly.pdbx_seq_one_letter_code
_entity_poly.pdbx_strand_id
1 'polypeptide(L)'
;MRYGDGSTRQAFLPVKSNRAPGLKEYGIDGLLGLSFNSVGVSPINKAVKGRWGQNATLGNTVLTNIFSQDGRNESNFIALDLSRTDDLEDTDGGSFSIGEYAEPWKAVAQAPKLYQYPQGYYRWTTLLDGITVGGTPLKLSSLPPGSPEGRLIAFLDTGDSTAVLQRNLLNVLYSYIPGAASFTQGDTRHWIIPCNTTTIVEFTFGDQRIPIHPLDLSTIFGPVPAGGQNYTICRASILGVDDLTSSGFNVSLGSVFLRNVYSVFDFGDSDGTAAGQPYIQLLAKTDPAKATAQVAPIRSRTMAHLPPEIEPAKLVEMLSAEDPSIRPNAPLSAARLSTQELPSAQVSRSSVDKYGPVIVGLMAVNAVIGVILLALSVLNLIQRRGLSRGITRSAVHYVPVKSHATNEQEIGSGRRHEDQLSTTGYSQLSA
;
A
#
# COMPACT_ATOMS: atom_id res chain seq x y z
N MET A 1 -25.75 -12.74 1.95
CA MET A 1 -24.56 -13.62 2.05
C MET A 1 -24.72 -14.54 3.26
N ARG A 2 -24.53 -15.85 3.08
CA ARG A 2 -24.23 -16.78 4.17
C ARG A 2 -22.74 -17.10 4.06
N TYR A 3 -21.98 -16.88 5.13
CA TYR A 3 -20.61 -17.37 5.27
C TYR A 3 -20.64 -18.48 6.33
N GLY A 4 -20.14 -19.68 6.00
CA GLY A 4 -20.13 -20.84 6.90
C GLY A 4 -21.44 -21.65 6.97
N ASP A 5 -21.33 -22.90 7.44
CA ASP A 5 -22.40 -23.89 7.56
C ASP A 5 -23.23 -23.77 8.86
N GLY A 6 -22.92 -22.77 9.71
CA GLY A 6 -23.56 -22.53 11.00
C GLY A 6 -24.56 -21.37 11.00
N SER A 7 -25.64 -21.52 11.75
CA SER A 7 -26.77 -20.59 11.89
C SER A 7 -26.44 -19.30 12.67
N THR A 8 -25.67 -18.39 12.09
CA THR A 8 -25.33 -17.12 12.78
C THR A 8 -26.38 -16.05 12.54
N ARG A 9 -26.91 -15.45 13.61
CA ARG A 9 -27.80 -14.28 13.55
C ARG A 9 -26.96 -13.01 13.42
N GLN A 10 -26.85 -12.46 12.22
CA GLN A 10 -26.23 -11.16 11.96
C GLN A 10 -27.29 -10.08 11.79
N ALA A 11 -27.25 -9.01 12.59
CA ALA A 11 -28.07 -7.83 12.30
C ALA A 11 -27.51 -7.06 11.10
N PHE A 12 -28.42 -6.59 10.24
CA PHE A 12 -28.11 -5.70 9.12
C PHE A 12 -29.20 -4.62 9.02
N LEU A 13 -28.89 -3.50 8.35
CA LEU A 13 -29.83 -2.43 8.10
C LEU A 13 -30.48 -2.61 6.72
N PRO A 14 -31.79 -2.95 6.62
CA PRO A 14 -32.48 -2.94 5.35
C PRO A 14 -32.75 -1.50 4.91
N VAL A 15 -31.97 -1.01 3.95
CA VAL A 15 -32.08 0.36 3.44
C VAL A 15 -33.30 0.47 2.51
N LYS A 16 -34.29 1.28 2.91
CA LYS A 16 -35.51 1.53 2.10
C LYS A 16 -35.36 2.71 1.14
N SER A 17 -34.48 3.65 1.47
CA SER A 17 -34.20 4.84 0.66
C SER A 17 -32.74 5.21 0.82
N ASN A 18 -32.08 5.54 -0.28
CA ASN A 18 -30.70 6.00 -0.30
C ASN A 18 -30.64 7.41 -0.93
N ARG A 19 -29.79 8.29 -0.39
CA ARG A 19 -29.51 9.63 -0.92
C ARG A 19 -28.10 9.77 -1.49
N ALA A 20 -27.28 8.72 -1.41
CA ALA A 20 -25.96 8.67 -2.01
C ALA A 20 -26.10 8.16 -3.46
N PRO A 21 -26.03 9.03 -4.48
CA PRO A 21 -25.95 8.59 -5.88
C PRO A 21 -24.68 7.74 -6.11
N GLY A 22 -24.65 6.96 -7.19
CA GLY A 22 -23.45 6.23 -7.59
C GLY A 22 -23.40 4.76 -7.19
N LEU A 23 -23.69 4.35 -5.94
CA LEU A 23 -23.50 2.94 -5.54
C LEU A 23 -24.22 1.94 -6.46
N LYS A 24 -25.50 2.18 -6.75
CA LYS A 24 -26.28 1.34 -7.67
C LYS A 24 -25.84 1.45 -9.12
N GLU A 25 -25.34 2.62 -9.53
CA GLU A 25 -24.82 2.85 -10.88
C GLU A 25 -23.53 2.04 -11.12
N TYR A 26 -22.76 1.80 -10.07
CA TYR A 26 -21.60 0.89 -10.04
C TYR A 26 -21.97 -0.57 -9.74
N GLY A 27 -23.26 -0.94 -9.73
CA GLY A 27 -23.71 -2.30 -9.45
C GLY A 27 -23.52 -2.76 -8.00
N ILE A 28 -23.35 -1.84 -7.05
CA ILE A 28 -23.16 -2.14 -5.63
C ILE A 28 -24.51 -2.15 -4.92
N ASP A 29 -24.92 -3.32 -4.43
CA ASP A 29 -26.19 -3.53 -3.74
C ASP A 29 -26.14 -3.25 -2.22
N GLY A 30 -24.95 -3.14 -1.63
CA GLY A 30 -24.80 -2.92 -0.20
C GLY A 30 -23.36 -2.69 0.23
N LEU A 31 -23.20 -2.35 1.51
CA LEU A 31 -21.91 -2.08 2.13
C LEU A 31 -21.71 -3.01 3.33
N LEU A 32 -20.52 -3.58 3.43
CA LEU A 32 -20.06 -4.33 4.59
C LEU A 32 -19.01 -3.49 5.33
N GLY A 33 -19.31 -3.06 6.55
CA GLY A 33 -18.34 -2.34 7.38
C GLY A 33 -17.25 -3.27 7.89
N LEU A 34 -15.99 -2.95 7.57
CA LEU A 34 -14.80 -3.74 7.93
C LEU A 34 -13.99 -3.15 9.10
N SER A 35 -14.57 -2.21 9.84
CA SER A 35 -13.91 -1.58 10.98
C SER A 35 -14.32 -2.20 12.32
N PHE A 36 -13.80 -1.64 13.40
CA PHE A 36 -13.96 -2.14 14.76
C PHE A 36 -15.41 -2.20 15.22
N ASN A 37 -15.70 -3.10 16.16
CA ASN A 37 -17.02 -3.22 16.78
C ASN A 37 -17.31 -2.11 17.79
N SER A 38 -17.57 -0.91 17.28
CA SER A 38 -17.82 0.29 18.08
C SER A 38 -19.21 0.88 17.83
N VAL A 39 -19.88 1.25 18.92
CA VAL A 39 -21.16 1.98 18.89
C VAL A 39 -21.04 3.37 18.28
N GLY A 40 -19.82 3.93 18.22
CA GLY A 40 -19.57 5.23 17.62
C GLY A 40 -19.70 5.23 16.09
N VAL A 41 -19.46 4.09 15.45
CA VAL A 41 -19.41 3.98 13.97
C VAL A 41 -20.38 2.99 13.37
N SER A 42 -20.98 2.09 14.17
CA SER A 42 -22.03 1.19 13.69
C SER A 42 -23.40 1.66 14.19
N PRO A 43 -24.23 2.29 13.32
CA PRO A 43 -25.61 2.64 13.66
C PRO A 43 -26.44 1.43 14.08
N ILE A 44 -26.14 0.25 13.50
CA ILE A 44 -26.79 -1.02 13.85
C ILE A 44 -26.44 -1.39 15.29
N ASN A 45 -25.15 -1.41 15.65
CA ASN A 45 -24.72 -1.73 17.01
C ASN A 45 -25.28 -0.73 18.02
N LYS A 46 -25.24 0.57 17.70
CA LYS A 46 -25.81 1.65 18.50
C LYS A 46 -27.31 1.43 18.76
N ALA A 47 -28.09 1.12 17.72
CA ALA A 47 -29.52 0.88 17.84
C ALA A 47 -29.83 -0.36 18.68
N VAL A 48 -29.09 -1.45 18.47
CA VAL A 48 -29.27 -2.69 19.23
C VAL A 48 -28.97 -2.47 20.72
N LYS A 49 -27.80 -1.90 21.05
CA LYS A 49 -27.44 -1.66 22.45
C LYS A 49 -28.33 -0.62 23.13
N GLY A 50 -28.79 0.38 22.37
CA GLY A 50 -29.77 1.35 22.86
C GLY A 50 -31.12 0.72 23.25
N ARG A 51 -31.54 -0.36 22.55
CA ARG A 51 -32.82 -1.04 22.80
C ARG A 51 -32.73 -2.18 23.81
N TRP A 52 -31.66 -2.97 23.77
CA TRP A 52 -31.55 -4.22 24.53
C TRP A 52 -30.44 -4.19 25.60
N GLY A 53 -29.77 -3.03 25.80
CA GLY A 53 -28.73 -2.84 26.79
C GLY A 53 -27.30 -3.05 26.26
N GLN A 54 -26.30 -2.61 27.02
CA GLN A 54 -24.89 -2.59 26.58
C GLN A 54 -24.28 -3.98 26.32
N ASN A 55 -24.86 -5.02 26.95
CA ASN A 55 -24.45 -6.41 26.81
C ASN A 55 -25.07 -7.09 25.57
N ALA A 56 -25.93 -6.41 24.82
CA ALA A 56 -26.53 -6.97 23.61
C ALA A 56 -25.48 -7.14 22.51
N THR A 57 -25.36 -8.35 21.96
CA THR A 57 -24.36 -8.74 20.94
C THR A 57 -24.94 -8.86 19.54
N LEU A 58 -26.27 -8.85 19.38
CA LEU A 58 -26.94 -8.99 18.07
C LEU A 58 -26.51 -7.92 17.05
N GLY A 59 -26.05 -6.77 17.53
CA GLY A 59 -25.59 -5.65 16.73
C GLY A 59 -24.09 -5.63 16.48
N ASN A 60 -23.36 -6.66 16.91
CA ASN A 60 -21.94 -6.80 16.65
C ASN A 60 -21.66 -6.79 15.13
N THR A 61 -20.49 -6.28 14.76
CA THR A 61 -20.03 -6.30 13.36
C THR A 61 -19.86 -7.74 12.87
N VAL A 62 -19.93 -7.92 11.55
CA VAL A 62 -19.77 -9.23 10.91
C VAL A 62 -18.44 -9.87 11.29
N LEU A 63 -17.34 -9.11 11.22
CA LEU A 63 -16.01 -9.60 11.54
C LEU A 63 -15.89 -10.03 13.01
N THR A 64 -16.41 -9.26 13.95
CA THR A 64 -16.44 -9.67 15.37
C THR A 64 -17.22 -10.97 15.59
N ASN A 65 -18.35 -11.14 14.90
CA ASN A 65 -19.11 -12.39 15.00
C ASN A 65 -18.34 -13.57 14.39
N ILE A 66 -17.65 -13.38 13.26
CA ILE A 66 -16.82 -14.42 12.62
C ILE A 66 -15.66 -14.82 13.55
N PHE A 67 -14.87 -13.85 14.02
CA PHE A 67 -13.73 -14.09 14.90
C PHE A 67 -14.12 -14.79 16.21
N SER A 68 -15.28 -14.43 16.79
CA SER A 68 -15.77 -15.08 18.02
C SER A 68 -16.16 -16.55 17.84
N GLN A 69 -16.42 -17.01 16.62
CA GLN A 69 -16.82 -18.38 16.33
C GLN A 69 -15.65 -19.26 15.91
N ASP A 70 -14.66 -18.69 15.23
CA ASP A 70 -13.54 -19.44 14.67
C ASP A 70 -12.61 -19.99 15.76
N GLY A 71 -12.58 -19.36 16.94
CA GLY A 71 -11.84 -19.83 18.13
C GLY A 71 -10.31 -19.89 17.96
N ARG A 72 -9.79 -19.50 16.79
CA ARG A 72 -8.38 -19.38 16.47
C ARG A 72 -7.91 -17.96 16.79
N ASN A 73 -7.39 -17.76 18.01
CA ASN A 73 -6.93 -16.44 18.49
C ASN A 73 -6.00 -15.75 17.46
N GLU A 74 -5.13 -16.48 16.77
CA GLU A 74 -4.12 -15.91 15.85
C GLU A 74 -4.61 -15.61 14.41
N SER A 75 -5.92 -15.68 14.14
CA SER A 75 -6.48 -15.48 12.78
C SER A 75 -7.50 -14.32 12.72
N ASN A 76 -7.44 -13.40 13.68
CA ASN A 76 -8.35 -12.25 13.80
C ASN A 76 -7.96 -11.09 12.88
N PHE A 77 -7.73 -11.36 11.60
CA PHE A 77 -7.38 -10.34 10.61
C PHE A 77 -8.16 -10.49 9.33
N ILE A 78 -8.20 -9.41 8.55
CA ILE A 78 -8.61 -9.44 7.15
C ILE A 78 -7.42 -9.07 6.27
N ALA A 79 -7.35 -9.65 5.08
CA ALA A 79 -6.34 -9.29 4.11
C ALA A 79 -6.98 -8.98 2.75
N LEU A 80 -6.46 -7.92 2.14
CA LEU A 80 -7.04 -7.25 0.98
C LEU A 80 -5.99 -7.07 -0.11
N ASP A 81 -6.35 -7.50 -1.31
CA ASP A 81 -5.64 -7.26 -2.54
C ASP A 81 -6.60 -6.56 -3.52
N LEU A 82 -6.34 -5.29 -3.85
CA LEU A 82 -7.07 -4.58 -4.90
C LEU A 82 -6.23 -4.61 -6.18
N SER A 83 -6.81 -5.11 -7.27
CA SER A 83 -6.13 -5.25 -8.55
C SER A 83 -6.80 -4.44 -9.66
N ARG A 84 -6.03 -4.21 -10.72
CA ARG A 84 -6.48 -3.70 -12.02
C ARG A 84 -5.60 -4.32 -13.09
N THR A 85 -6.11 -4.43 -14.32
CA THR A 85 -5.33 -4.93 -15.46
C THR A 85 -4.94 -3.85 -16.44
N ASP A 86 -5.66 -2.73 -16.47
CA ASP A 86 -5.46 -1.61 -17.40
C ASP A 86 -5.81 -0.25 -16.75
N ASP A 87 -5.65 0.84 -17.51
CA ASP A 87 -5.95 2.20 -17.08
C ASP A 87 -7.44 2.53 -17.13
N LEU A 88 -7.90 3.30 -16.14
CA LEU A 88 -9.31 3.61 -15.89
C LEU A 88 -10.23 2.41 -15.62
N GLU A 89 -9.69 1.20 -15.50
CA GLU A 89 -10.51 0.04 -15.14
C GLU A 89 -11.03 0.16 -13.70
N ASP A 90 -12.33 -0.12 -13.54
CA ASP A 90 -12.87 -0.63 -12.29
C ASP A 90 -12.13 -1.94 -11.96
N THR A 91 -12.00 -2.31 -10.70
CA THR A 91 -11.06 -3.38 -10.27
C THR A 91 -11.22 -4.68 -11.07
N ASP A 92 -10.20 -5.10 -11.82
CA ASP A 92 -10.17 -6.42 -12.47
C ASP A 92 -9.72 -7.48 -11.45
N GLY A 93 -10.64 -7.80 -10.54
CA GLY A 93 -10.43 -8.76 -9.47
C GLY A 93 -9.62 -8.22 -8.29
N GLY A 94 -9.03 -9.16 -7.56
CA GLY A 94 -8.46 -8.94 -6.24
C GLY A 94 -8.81 -10.09 -5.30
N SER A 95 -8.43 -9.96 -4.04
CA SER A 95 -8.81 -10.93 -3.00
C SER A 95 -9.23 -10.22 -1.73
N PHE A 96 -10.24 -10.77 -1.09
CA PHE A 96 -10.61 -10.45 0.27
C PHE A 96 -10.64 -11.77 1.04
N SER A 97 -9.88 -11.83 2.12
CA SER A 97 -9.69 -13.03 2.92
C SER A 97 -9.82 -12.68 4.40
N ILE A 98 -10.26 -13.66 5.19
CA ILE A 98 -10.44 -13.52 6.63
C ILE A 98 -9.59 -14.61 7.28
N GLY A 99 -8.63 -14.22 8.12
CA GLY A 99 -7.74 -15.12 8.85
C GLY A 99 -6.71 -15.86 8.00
N GLU A 100 -6.53 -15.47 6.74
CA GLU A 100 -5.55 -16.07 5.84
C GLU A 100 -4.92 -15.04 4.91
N TYR A 101 -3.70 -15.31 4.46
CA TYR A 101 -3.02 -14.52 3.45
C TYR A 101 -3.17 -15.18 2.08
N ALA A 102 -3.36 -14.38 1.04
CA ALA A 102 -3.28 -14.87 -0.33
C ALA A 102 -1.85 -15.37 -0.63
N GLU A 103 -1.75 -16.53 -1.29
CA GLU A 103 -0.47 -17.22 -1.58
C GLU A 103 0.67 -16.31 -2.07
N PRO A 104 0.49 -15.45 -3.11
CA PRO A 104 1.58 -14.61 -3.60
C PRO A 104 2.04 -13.53 -2.60
N TRP A 105 1.25 -13.27 -1.56
CA TRP A 105 1.44 -12.14 -0.64
C TRP A 105 1.75 -12.55 0.81
N LYS A 106 1.95 -13.85 1.08
CA LYS A 106 2.26 -14.39 2.43
C LYS A 106 3.44 -13.71 3.13
N ALA A 107 4.38 -13.14 2.38
CA ALA A 107 5.52 -12.40 2.93
C ALA A 107 5.11 -11.18 3.77
N VAL A 108 3.88 -10.65 3.61
CA VAL A 108 3.38 -9.53 4.41
C VAL A 108 3.36 -9.83 5.91
N ALA A 109 3.26 -11.11 6.31
CA ALA A 109 3.32 -11.52 7.71
C ALA A 109 4.64 -11.13 8.39
N GLN A 110 5.71 -10.92 7.62
CA GLN A 110 7.02 -10.49 8.10
C GLN A 110 7.20 -8.96 8.02
N ALA A 111 6.26 -8.23 7.44
CA ALA A 111 6.34 -6.77 7.35
C ALA A 111 6.22 -6.12 8.74
N PRO A 112 6.74 -4.89 8.93
CA PRO A 112 6.60 -4.17 10.19
C PRO A 112 5.14 -4.07 10.63
N LYS A 113 4.86 -4.29 11.91
CA LYS A 113 3.53 -4.07 12.49
C LYS A 113 3.32 -2.58 12.70
N LEU A 114 2.40 -2.00 11.93
CA LEU A 114 1.99 -0.61 12.01
C LEU A 114 0.80 -0.53 12.98
N TYR A 115 1.09 -0.37 14.28
CA TYR A 115 0.05 -0.33 15.29
C TYR A 115 -0.96 0.81 15.06
N GLN A 116 -2.19 0.58 15.48
CA GLN A 116 -3.25 1.58 15.35
C GLN A 116 -2.90 2.86 16.12
N TYR A 117 -3.08 4.02 15.49
CA TYR A 117 -2.88 5.31 16.13
C TYR A 117 -4.02 6.31 15.83
N PRO A 118 -4.62 6.96 16.85
CA PRO A 118 -4.38 6.70 18.27
C PRO A 118 -4.88 5.31 18.68
N GLN A 119 -4.30 4.74 19.72
CA GLN A 119 -4.68 3.41 20.18
C GLN A 119 -6.16 3.37 20.62
N GLY A 120 -6.87 2.31 20.24
CA GLY A 120 -8.28 2.13 20.62
C GLY A 120 -9.26 2.99 19.82
N TYR A 121 -8.79 3.60 18.73
CA TYR A 121 -9.65 4.34 17.82
C TYR A 121 -10.58 3.40 17.05
N TYR A 122 -11.59 3.96 16.39
CA TYR A 122 -12.62 3.19 15.68
C TYR A 122 -12.37 3.11 14.17
N ARG A 123 -11.21 3.56 13.68
CA ARG A 123 -10.80 3.52 12.26
C ARG A 123 -9.45 2.85 12.09
N TRP A 124 -9.20 2.29 10.91
CA TRP A 124 -7.91 1.71 10.51
C TRP A 124 -6.88 2.81 10.23
N THR A 125 -6.38 3.39 11.31
CA THR A 125 -5.47 4.54 11.30
C THR A 125 -4.12 4.14 11.85
N THR A 126 -3.04 4.62 11.24
CA THR A 126 -1.67 4.40 11.70
C THR A 126 -0.79 5.60 11.34
N LEU A 127 0.49 5.54 11.73
CA LEU A 127 1.45 6.60 11.48
C LEU A 127 2.09 6.46 10.09
N LEU A 128 2.07 7.54 9.32
CA LEU A 128 2.75 7.72 8.06
C LEU A 128 4.01 8.55 8.30
N ASP A 129 5.17 7.96 8.00
CA ASP A 129 6.48 8.55 8.31
C ASP A 129 6.91 9.62 7.29
N GLY A 130 6.48 9.49 6.03
CA GLY A 130 6.95 10.35 4.97
C GLY A 130 6.19 10.21 3.66
N ILE A 131 6.25 11.26 2.84
CA ILE A 131 5.81 11.23 1.44
C ILE A 131 6.95 11.75 0.57
N THR A 132 7.26 11.04 -0.51
CA THR A 132 8.29 11.41 -1.49
C THR A 132 7.67 11.53 -2.86
N VAL A 133 8.03 12.57 -3.63
CA VAL A 133 7.55 12.79 -5.01
C VAL A 133 8.75 12.93 -5.93
N GLY A 134 8.89 12.04 -6.90
CA GLY A 134 10.02 12.05 -7.84
C GLY A 134 11.38 11.99 -7.13
N GLY A 135 11.46 11.25 -6.02
CA GLY A 135 12.67 11.17 -5.18
C GLY A 135 12.88 12.35 -4.22
N THR A 136 12.02 13.37 -4.23
CA THR A 136 12.11 14.51 -3.31
C THR A 136 11.16 14.34 -2.11
N PRO A 137 11.67 14.28 -0.86
CA PRO A 137 10.83 14.16 0.33
C PRO A 137 10.06 15.46 0.58
N LEU A 138 8.76 15.34 0.91
CA LEU A 138 7.92 16.48 1.26
C LEU A 138 8.14 16.87 2.72
N LYS A 139 8.20 18.18 3.00
CA LYS A 139 8.27 18.70 4.37
C LYS A 139 6.89 18.64 5.01
N LEU A 140 6.69 17.69 5.93
CA LEU A 140 5.41 17.48 6.62
C LEU A 140 5.20 18.43 7.82
N SER A 141 6.25 19.15 8.25
CA SER A 141 6.27 19.99 9.46
C SER A 141 5.36 21.23 9.43
N SER A 142 4.75 21.56 8.29
CA SER A 142 3.79 22.66 8.15
C SER A 142 2.33 22.22 8.31
N LEU A 143 2.08 20.93 8.52
CA LEU A 143 0.75 20.38 8.79
C LEU A 143 0.44 20.50 10.29
N PRO A 144 -0.83 20.75 10.67
CA PRO A 144 -1.21 20.85 12.07
C PRO A 144 -0.73 19.61 12.85
N PRO A 145 -0.16 19.78 14.07
CA PRO A 145 0.37 18.67 14.84
C PRO A 145 -0.76 17.68 15.15
N GLY A 146 -0.74 16.53 14.46
CA GLY A 146 -1.71 15.45 14.64
C GLY A 146 -1.13 14.22 15.32
N SER A 147 0.20 14.02 15.28
CA SER A 147 0.83 12.79 15.75
C SER A 147 2.26 12.99 16.27
N PRO A 148 2.85 11.98 16.92
CA PRO A 148 4.20 12.06 17.50
C PRO A 148 5.28 12.31 16.43
N GLU A 149 6.28 13.11 16.77
CA GLU A 149 7.56 13.20 16.05
C GLU A 149 7.47 13.66 14.57
N GLY A 150 6.46 14.45 14.22
CA GLY A 150 6.34 15.04 12.88
C GLY A 150 5.77 14.10 11.81
N ARG A 151 5.17 12.98 12.24
CA ARG A 151 4.46 12.03 11.38
C ARG A 151 3.01 12.46 11.14
N LEU A 152 2.38 11.86 10.15
CA LEU A 152 0.96 12.06 9.86
C LEU A 152 0.15 10.86 10.32
N ILE A 153 -1.11 11.07 10.69
CA ILE A 153 -2.05 9.96 10.86
C ILE A 153 -2.68 9.65 9.50
N ALA A 154 -2.48 8.44 9.00
CA ALA A 154 -3.09 7.93 7.77
C ALA A 154 -4.23 6.97 8.10
N PHE A 155 -5.40 7.21 7.55
CA PHE A 155 -6.54 6.31 7.52
C PHE A 155 -6.50 5.50 6.22
N LEU A 156 -6.52 4.17 6.30
CA LEU A 156 -6.63 3.30 5.12
C LEU A 156 -8.10 2.94 4.90
N ASP A 157 -8.68 3.42 3.80
CA ASP A 157 -10.12 3.39 3.55
C ASP A 157 -10.47 2.62 2.28
N THR A 158 -10.84 1.36 2.41
CA THR A 158 -11.27 0.53 1.27
C THR A 158 -12.58 1.01 0.64
N GLY A 159 -13.33 1.91 1.29
CA GLY A 159 -14.57 2.48 0.78
C GLY A 159 -14.37 3.72 -0.10
N ASP A 160 -13.15 4.22 -0.23
CA ASP A 160 -12.80 5.39 -1.04
C ASP A 160 -12.12 4.94 -2.33
N SER A 161 -12.64 5.33 -3.49
CA SER A 161 -12.00 5.08 -4.79
C SER A 161 -10.82 6.02 -5.06
N THR A 162 -10.66 7.05 -4.25
CA THR A 162 -9.63 8.10 -4.37
C THR A 162 -8.60 7.98 -3.25
N ALA A 163 -7.86 9.06 -3.01
CA ALA A 163 -7.24 9.35 -1.72
C ALA A 163 -7.53 10.80 -1.38
N VAL A 164 -7.54 11.15 -0.09
CA VAL A 164 -7.83 12.51 0.37
C VAL A 164 -6.67 13.01 1.22
N LEU A 165 -6.15 14.18 0.86
CA LEU A 165 -5.09 14.87 1.60
C LEU A 165 -5.59 16.23 2.09
N GLN A 166 -4.93 16.76 3.12
CA GLN A 166 -5.05 18.18 3.42
C GLN A 166 -4.60 19.00 2.20
N ARG A 167 -5.36 20.04 1.87
CA ARG A 167 -5.22 20.79 0.63
C ARG A 167 -3.81 21.36 0.42
N ASN A 168 -3.16 21.81 1.49
CA ASN A 168 -1.77 22.27 1.44
C ASN A 168 -0.79 21.15 1.03
N LEU A 169 -0.93 19.95 1.61
CA LEU A 169 -0.13 18.79 1.26
C LEU A 169 -0.37 18.35 -0.17
N LEU A 170 -1.63 18.29 -0.61
CA LEU A 170 -2.00 17.99 -1.99
C LEU A 170 -1.35 18.97 -2.98
N ASN A 171 -1.44 20.26 -2.68
CA ASN A 171 -0.89 21.30 -3.54
C ASN A 171 0.63 21.18 -3.67
N VAL A 172 1.32 20.89 -2.56
CA VAL A 172 2.75 20.62 -2.59
C VAL A 172 3.02 19.38 -3.43
N LEU A 173 2.35 18.25 -3.16
CA LEU A 173 2.55 16.98 -3.87
C LEU A 173 2.44 17.14 -5.39
N TYR A 174 1.34 17.70 -5.90
CA TYR A 174 1.16 17.86 -7.34
C TYR A 174 2.07 18.92 -7.96
N SER A 175 2.54 19.91 -7.18
CA SER A 175 3.51 20.90 -7.68
C SER A 175 4.90 20.32 -7.98
N TYR A 176 5.23 19.15 -7.41
CA TYR A 176 6.48 18.44 -7.72
C TYR A 176 6.40 17.61 -9.00
N ILE A 177 5.22 17.46 -9.61
CA ILE A 177 5.06 16.70 -10.86
C ILE A 177 5.46 17.59 -12.04
N PRO A 178 6.48 17.23 -12.85
CA PRO A 178 6.90 18.03 -14.00
C PRO A 178 5.75 18.23 -15.00
N GLY A 179 5.59 19.47 -15.48
CA GLY A 179 4.53 19.84 -16.41
C GLY A 179 3.13 19.96 -15.79
N ALA A 180 2.97 19.78 -14.47
CA ALA A 180 1.70 19.99 -13.81
C ALA A 180 1.30 21.47 -13.78
N ALA A 181 0.01 21.74 -13.90
CA ALA A 181 -0.57 23.07 -13.75
C ALA A 181 -1.84 23.00 -12.88
N SER A 182 -2.21 24.14 -12.29
CA SER A 182 -3.45 24.22 -11.54
C SER A 182 -4.18 25.54 -11.75
N PHE A 183 -5.49 25.47 -11.59
CA PHE A 183 -6.37 26.63 -11.58
C PHE A 183 -7.36 26.52 -10.41
N THR A 184 -7.91 27.65 -10.02
CA THR A 184 -8.94 27.73 -8.97
C THR A 184 -10.24 28.16 -9.61
N GLN A 185 -11.31 27.41 -9.36
CA GLN A 185 -12.67 27.76 -9.76
C GLN A 185 -13.57 27.66 -8.52
N GLY A 186 -14.23 28.76 -8.16
CA GLY A 186 -14.85 28.88 -6.83
C GLY A 186 -13.82 28.66 -5.71
N ASP A 187 -14.15 27.79 -4.75
CA ASP A 187 -13.27 27.44 -3.62
C ASP A 187 -12.45 26.16 -3.85
N THR A 188 -12.45 25.63 -5.08
CA THR A 188 -11.76 24.38 -5.42
C THR A 188 -10.56 24.66 -6.31
N ARG A 189 -9.39 24.18 -5.88
CA ARG A 189 -8.19 24.13 -6.72
C ARG A 189 -8.13 22.80 -7.46
N HIS A 190 -8.04 22.86 -8.78
CA HIS A 190 -7.94 21.72 -9.68
C HIS A 190 -6.50 21.57 -10.16
N TRP A 191 -5.97 20.35 -10.10
CA TRP A 191 -4.65 20.00 -10.63
C TRP A 191 -4.79 19.17 -11.89
N ILE A 192 -4.02 19.54 -12.90
CA ILE A 192 -3.89 18.83 -14.17
C ILE A 192 -2.41 18.46 -14.31
N ILE A 193 -2.15 17.21 -14.67
CA ILE A 193 -0.80 16.68 -14.89
C ILE A 193 -0.68 16.14 -16.31
N PRO A 194 0.54 16.03 -16.88
CA PRO A 194 0.72 15.35 -18.14
C PRO A 194 0.22 13.91 -18.04
N CYS A 195 -0.61 13.47 -18.99
CA CYS A 195 -1.21 12.15 -18.97
C CYS A 195 -0.17 11.03 -19.01
N ASN A 196 0.98 11.29 -19.62
CA ASN A 196 2.12 10.37 -19.72
C ASN A 196 3.15 10.53 -18.58
N THR A 197 2.81 11.21 -17.48
CA THR A 197 3.73 11.40 -16.36
C THR A 197 4.25 10.07 -15.82
N THR A 198 5.55 10.03 -15.57
CA THR A 198 6.24 8.88 -14.95
C THR A 198 6.66 9.18 -13.51
N THR A 199 6.16 10.28 -12.93
CA THR A 199 6.50 10.67 -11.57
C THR A 199 6.00 9.64 -10.58
N ILE A 200 6.91 9.10 -9.77
CA ILE A 200 6.57 8.16 -8.70
C ILE A 200 6.32 8.95 -7.41
N VAL A 201 5.17 8.69 -6.78
CA VAL A 201 4.85 9.14 -5.42
C VAL A 201 5.00 7.95 -4.50
N GLU A 202 5.71 8.10 -3.39
CA GLU A 202 5.93 7.04 -2.40
C GLU A 202 5.43 7.47 -1.03
N PHE A 203 4.67 6.60 -0.37
CA PHE A 203 4.27 6.76 1.03
C PHE A 203 5.13 5.83 1.89
N THR A 204 5.69 6.34 2.99
CA THR A 204 6.60 5.57 3.85
C THR A 204 5.92 5.22 5.17
N PHE A 205 5.89 3.93 5.50
CA PHE A 205 5.31 3.38 6.72
C PHE A 205 6.26 2.38 7.37
N GLY A 206 6.68 2.61 8.62
CA GLY A 206 7.61 1.75 9.33
C GLY A 206 8.89 1.48 8.53
N ASP A 207 9.47 2.53 7.95
CA ASP A 207 10.62 2.48 7.02
C ASP A 207 10.38 1.78 5.68
N GLN A 208 9.18 1.26 5.42
CA GLN A 208 8.82 0.67 4.14
C GLN A 208 8.23 1.70 3.18
N ARG A 209 8.83 1.84 2.00
CA ARG A 209 8.32 2.69 0.92
C ARG A 209 7.30 1.94 0.08
N ILE A 210 6.15 2.57 -0.13
CA ILE A 210 5.05 2.05 -0.94
C ILE A 210 4.87 3.01 -2.13
N PRO A 211 5.40 2.65 -3.31
CA PRO A 211 5.26 3.46 -4.51
C PRO A 211 3.86 3.34 -5.10
N ILE A 212 3.32 4.46 -5.56
CA ILE A 212 2.07 4.55 -6.32
C ILE A 212 2.40 4.49 -7.80
N HIS A 213 1.69 3.65 -8.54
CA HIS A 213 1.79 3.58 -9.98
C HIS A 213 1.35 4.94 -10.59
N PRO A 214 2.11 5.57 -11.52
CA PRO A 214 1.81 6.93 -11.99
C PRO A 214 0.41 7.11 -12.57
N LEU A 215 -0.16 6.07 -13.19
CA LEU A 215 -1.54 6.06 -13.67
C LEU A 215 -2.58 6.28 -12.55
N ASP A 216 -2.29 5.92 -11.30
CA ASP A 216 -3.19 6.20 -10.17
C ASP A 216 -3.14 7.66 -9.71
N LEU A 217 -2.23 8.50 -10.21
CA LEU A 217 -2.15 9.91 -9.83
C LEU A 217 -3.14 10.81 -10.57
N SER A 218 -3.77 10.29 -11.63
CA SER A 218 -4.75 11.03 -12.41
C SER A 218 -5.86 10.14 -12.95
N THR A 219 -7.02 10.76 -13.17
CA THR A 219 -8.07 10.21 -14.03
C THR A 219 -8.10 10.98 -15.35
N ILE A 220 -8.49 10.31 -16.42
CA ILE A 220 -8.72 10.95 -17.71
C ILE A 220 -10.05 11.68 -17.66
N PHE A 221 -10.04 12.94 -18.08
CA PHE A 221 -11.22 13.79 -18.13
C PHE A 221 -11.33 14.46 -19.51
N GLY A 222 -12.53 14.46 -20.06
CA GLY A 222 -12.83 15.08 -21.35
C GLY A 222 -14.11 14.52 -21.99
N PRO A 223 -14.56 15.10 -23.11
CA PRO A 223 -13.93 16.24 -23.80
C PRO A 223 -14.01 17.55 -23.01
N VAL A 224 -12.90 18.29 -22.96
CA VAL A 224 -12.84 19.65 -22.39
C VAL A 224 -12.81 20.65 -23.56
N PRO A 225 -13.86 21.46 -23.78
CA PRO A 225 -13.84 22.49 -24.80
C PRO A 225 -12.95 23.66 -24.36
N ALA A 226 -12.01 24.06 -25.22
CA ALA A 226 -11.18 25.24 -25.05
C ALA A 226 -10.65 25.70 -26.42
N GLY A 227 -10.60 27.00 -26.68
CA GLY A 227 -10.08 27.57 -27.93
C GLY A 227 -10.78 27.05 -29.19
N GLY A 228 -12.06 26.69 -29.09
CA GLY A 228 -12.85 26.14 -30.20
C GLY A 228 -12.58 24.67 -30.55
N GLN A 229 -11.85 23.93 -29.70
CA GLN A 229 -11.55 22.51 -29.88
C GLN A 229 -11.81 21.72 -28.58
N ASN A 230 -12.11 20.43 -28.72
CA ASN A 230 -12.19 19.51 -27.59
C ASN A 230 -10.82 18.88 -27.29
N TYR A 231 -10.47 18.80 -26.02
CA TYR A 231 -9.23 18.18 -25.54
C TYR A 231 -9.49 17.08 -24.50
N THR A 232 -8.48 16.23 -24.33
CA THR A 232 -8.40 15.27 -23.22
C THR A 232 -7.36 15.74 -22.23
N ILE A 233 -7.63 15.57 -20.94
CA ILE A 233 -6.74 16.02 -19.86
C ILE A 233 -6.63 14.94 -18.80
N CYS A 234 -5.55 14.96 -18.03
CA CYS A 234 -5.39 14.11 -16.86
C CYS A 234 -5.47 14.93 -15.60
N ARG A 235 -6.60 14.79 -14.89
CA ARG A 235 -6.89 15.52 -13.65
C ARG A 235 -6.45 14.69 -12.46
N ALA A 236 -5.93 15.35 -11.43
CA ALA A 236 -5.58 14.74 -10.16
C ALA A 236 -6.68 13.79 -9.63
N SER A 237 -6.30 12.56 -9.30
CA SER A 237 -7.16 11.54 -8.69
C SER A 237 -7.26 11.67 -7.16
N ILE A 238 -6.27 12.32 -6.54
CA ILE A 238 -6.26 12.61 -5.11
C ILE A 238 -7.07 13.89 -4.88
N LEU A 239 -7.93 13.89 -3.87
CA LEU A 239 -8.79 14.99 -3.49
C LEU A 239 -8.18 15.81 -2.34
N GLY A 240 -8.46 17.11 -2.33
CA GLY A 240 -7.91 18.05 -1.37
C GLY A 240 -8.99 18.71 -0.54
N VAL A 241 -8.94 18.55 0.78
CA VAL A 241 -9.88 19.20 1.71
C VAL A 241 -9.12 20.06 2.72
N ASP A 242 -9.78 21.07 3.28
CA ASP A 242 -9.12 22.04 4.17
C ASP A 242 -8.89 21.47 5.57
N ASP A 243 -9.81 20.63 6.07
CA ASP A 243 -9.69 19.98 7.38
C ASP A 243 -10.06 18.49 7.34
N LEU A 244 -9.06 17.63 7.59
CA LEU A 244 -9.23 16.22 7.92
C LEU A 244 -9.02 15.94 9.41
N THR A 245 -8.39 16.85 10.13
CA THR A 245 -7.94 16.62 11.52
C THR A 245 -9.12 16.48 12.48
N SER A 246 -10.25 17.14 12.20
CA SER A 246 -11.51 16.92 12.91
C SER A 246 -12.05 15.49 12.80
N SER A 247 -11.63 14.74 11.76
CA SER A 247 -11.92 13.32 11.59
C SER A 247 -10.87 12.40 12.23
N GLY A 248 -9.88 12.95 12.95
CA GLY A 248 -8.86 12.20 13.67
C GLY A 248 -7.70 11.69 12.80
N PHE A 249 -7.57 12.16 11.56
CA PHE A 249 -6.47 11.80 10.67
C PHE A 249 -6.05 12.97 9.77
N ASN A 250 -4.85 12.89 9.18
CA ASN A 250 -4.33 13.91 8.26
C ASN A 250 -4.45 13.51 6.79
N VAL A 251 -4.56 12.20 6.53
CA VAL A 251 -4.53 11.61 5.20
C VAL A 251 -5.52 10.43 5.17
N SER A 252 -6.36 10.35 4.14
CA SER A 252 -7.18 9.17 3.83
C SER A 252 -6.62 8.50 2.57
N LEU A 253 -6.28 7.22 2.66
CA LEU A 253 -5.69 6.44 1.58
C LEU A 253 -6.68 5.37 1.13
N GLY A 254 -7.42 5.68 0.06
CA GLY A 254 -8.31 4.74 -0.60
C GLY A 254 -7.63 4.02 -1.77
N SER A 255 -8.42 3.68 -2.79
CA SER A 255 -8.02 2.79 -3.89
C SER A 255 -6.81 3.30 -4.68
N VAL A 256 -6.61 4.62 -4.78
CA VAL A 256 -5.39 5.22 -5.38
C VAL A 256 -4.11 4.68 -4.70
N PHE A 257 -4.15 4.48 -3.39
CA PHE A 257 -3.07 3.87 -2.63
C PHE A 257 -3.21 2.34 -2.54
N LEU A 258 -4.39 1.85 -2.16
CA LEU A 258 -4.63 0.44 -1.83
C LEU A 258 -4.47 -0.52 -3.02
N ARG A 259 -4.57 -0.06 -4.28
CA ARG A 259 -4.23 -0.87 -5.46
C ARG A 259 -2.75 -1.23 -5.56
N ASN A 260 -1.89 -0.44 -4.92
CA ASN A 260 -0.43 -0.55 -4.99
C ASN A 260 0.19 -1.37 -3.84
N VAL A 261 -0.64 -1.90 -2.93
CA VAL A 261 -0.20 -2.54 -1.69
C VAL A 261 -1.13 -3.68 -1.29
N TYR A 262 -0.56 -4.82 -0.90
CA TYR A 262 -1.30 -5.85 -0.20
C TYR A 262 -1.41 -5.47 1.27
N SER A 263 -2.64 -5.39 1.78
CA SER A 263 -2.92 -4.80 3.09
C SER A 263 -3.57 -5.82 4.02
N VAL A 264 -2.99 -5.96 5.21
CA VAL A 264 -3.52 -6.80 6.30
C VAL A 264 -3.97 -5.88 7.44
N PHE A 265 -5.18 -6.11 7.92
CA PHE A 265 -5.77 -5.38 9.04
C PHE A 265 -6.08 -6.39 10.16
N ASP A 266 -5.21 -6.41 11.16
CA ASP A 266 -5.25 -7.33 12.28
C ASP A 266 -5.94 -6.66 13.46
N PHE A 267 -7.00 -7.29 13.98
CA PHE A 267 -7.83 -6.76 15.06
C PHE A 267 -7.18 -6.96 16.44
N GLY A 268 -6.06 -7.66 16.52
CA GLY A 268 -5.40 -8.05 17.75
C GLY A 268 -6.17 -9.12 18.52
N ASP A 269 -5.57 -9.53 19.63
CA ASP A 269 -6.11 -10.56 20.53
C ASP A 269 -6.76 -9.93 21.76
N SER A 270 -7.82 -10.58 22.26
CA SER A 270 -8.59 -10.14 23.43
C SER A 270 -7.85 -10.19 24.76
N ASP A 271 -6.58 -10.60 24.77
CA ASP A 271 -5.84 -11.06 25.95
C ASP A 271 -5.22 -9.89 26.74
N GLY A 272 -5.42 -8.65 26.29
CA GLY A 272 -5.13 -7.42 27.05
C GLY A 272 -3.64 -7.07 27.20
N THR A 273 -2.74 -7.76 26.51
CA THR A 273 -1.30 -7.40 26.45
C THR A 273 -1.01 -6.48 25.25
N ALA A 274 0.17 -5.84 25.20
CA ALA A 274 0.60 -5.07 24.02
C ALA A 274 0.66 -5.92 22.73
N ALA A 275 0.72 -7.25 22.85
CA ALA A 275 0.62 -8.18 21.74
C ALA A 275 -0.79 -8.29 21.13
N GLY A 276 -1.83 -7.86 21.88
CA GLY A 276 -3.23 -7.89 21.44
C GLY A 276 -3.76 -6.57 20.85
N GLN A 277 -2.88 -5.60 20.56
CA GLN A 277 -3.30 -4.34 19.95
C GLN A 277 -3.58 -4.50 18.45
N PRO A 278 -4.61 -3.85 17.88
CA PRO A 278 -4.81 -3.83 16.44
C PRO A 278 -3.63 -3.21 15.69
N TYR A 279 -3.30 -3.77 14.54
CA TYR A 279 -2.22 -3.27 13.69
C TYR A 279 -2.50 -3.51 12.20
N ILE A 280 -1.73 -2.83 11.37
CA ILE A 280 -1.74 -2.95 9.92
C ILE A 280 -0.38 -3.49 9.48
N GLN A 281 -0.36 -4.39 8.50
CA GLN A 281 0.87 -4.77 7.78
C GLN A 281 0.65 -4.52 6.29
N LEU A 282 1.68 -3.99 5.65
CA LEU A 282 1.62 -3.55 4.26
C LEU A 282 2.75 -4.20 3.47
N LEU A 283 2.47 -4.69 2.26
CA LEU A 283 3.47 -5.18 1.33
C LEU A 283 3.30 -4.50 -0.03
N ALA A 284 4.31 -3.76 -0.47
CA ALA A 284 4.25 -3.06 -1.74
C ALA A 284 4.09 -4.07 -2.90
N LYS A 285 3.11 -3.81 -3.77
CA LYS A 285 2.88 -4.58 -5.00
C LYS A 285 3.54 -3.93 -6.21
N THR A 286 3.68 -2.61 -6.17
CA THR A 286 4.15 -1.81 -7.29
C THR A 286 5.67 -1.76 -7.32
N ASP A 287 6.23 -2.14 -8.47
CA ASP A 287 7.64 -1.92 -8.79
C ASP A 287 7.76 -0.59 -9.58
N PRO A 288 8.50 0.41 -9.07
CA PRO A 288 8.57 1.73 -9.72
C PRO A 288 9.08 1.71 -11.17
N ALA A 289 10.02 0.81 -11.48
CA ALA A 289 10.60 0.72 -12.81
C ALA A 289 9.60 0.11 -13.80
N LYS A 290 8.93 -0.96 -13.42
CA LYS A 290 7.85 -1.57 -14.21
C LYS A 290 6.69 -0.60 -14.40
N ALA A 291 6.26 0.07 -13.31
CA ALA A 291 5.17 1.03 -13.35
C ALA A 291 5.46 2.18 -14.32
N THR A 292 6.67 2.73 -14.28
CA THR A 292 7.12 3.77 -15.20
C THR A 292 7.11 3.30 -16.65
N ALA A 293 7.60 2.09 -16.93
CA ALA A 293 7.63 1.53 -18.28
C ALA A 293 6.21 1.22 -18.83
N GLN A 294 5.25 0.99 -17.95
CA GLN A 294 3.86 0.67 -18.30
C GLN A 294 3.03 1.91 -18.68
N VAL A 295 3.37 3.11 -18.18
CA VAL A 295 2.56 4.33 -18.41
C VAL A 295 2.28 4.59 -19.88
N ALA A 296 3.32 4.72 -20.70
CA ALA A 296 3.17 5.11 -22.10
C ALA A 296 2.29 4.13 -22.91
N PRO A 297 2.58 2.82 -22.96
CA PRO A 297 1.79 1.89 -23.78
C PRO A 297 0.34 1.76 -23.29
N ILE A 298 0.10 1.77 -21.98
CA ILE A 298 -1.25 1.69 -21.41
C ILE A 298 -2.03 2.96 -21.72
N ARG A 299 -1.51 4.13 -21.32
CA ARG A 299 -2.20 5.41 -21.46
C ARG A 299 -2.48 5.75 -22.93
N SER A 300 -1.54 5.47 -23.83
CA SER A 300 -1.75 5.68 -25.27
C SER A 300 -2.88 4.81 -25.84
N ARG A 301 -3.05 3.57 -25.36
CA ARG A 301 -4.16 2.71 -25.75
C ARG A 301 -5.49 3.29 -25.26
N THR A 302 -5.56 3.67 -23.99
CA THR A 302 -6.76 4.25 -23.36
C THR A 302 -7.19 5.55 -24.03
N MET A 303 -6.24 6.37 -24.47
CA MET A 303 -6.50 7.66 -25.12
C MET A 303 -6.68 7.59 -26.64
N ALA A 304 -6.54 6.42 -27.28
CA ALA A 304 -6.49 6.28 -28.73
C ALA A 304 -7.73 6.81 -29.48
N HIS A 305 -8.89 6.83 -28.81
CA HIS A 305 -10.16 7.29 -29.38
C HIS A 305 -10.67 8.59 -28.76
N LEU A 306 -9.85 9.24 -27.93
CA LEU A 306 -10.20 10.49 -27.29
C LEU A 306 -9.64 11.68 -28.09
N PRO A 307 -10.17 12.90 -27.88
CA PRO A 307 -9.55 14.10 -28.43
C PRO A 307 -8.07 14.23 -28.01
N PRO A 308 -7.26 15.01 -28.73
CA PRO A 308 -5.84 15.15 -28.40
C PRO A 308 -5.64 15.68 -26.98
N GLU A 309 -4.55 15.27 -26.36
CA GLU A 309 -4.07 15.88 -25.12
C GLU A 309 -3.60 17.32 -25.38
N ILE A 310 -3.78 18.18 -24.39
CA ILE A 310 -3.23 19.53 -24.35
C ILE A 310 -2.30 19.66 -23.15
N GLU A 311 -1.21 20.41 -23.32
CA GLU A 311 -0.30 20.74 -22.22
C GLU A 311 -1.08 21.43 -21.07
N PRO A 312 -0.90 20.99 -19.80
CA PRO A 312 -1.67 21.51 -18.67
C PRO A 312 -1.65 23.05 -18.54
N ALA A 313 -0.49 23.68 -18.68
CA ALA A 313 -0.37 25.14 -18.53
C ALA A 313 -1.13 25.91 -19.63
N LYS A 314 -1.03 25.44 -20.88
CA LYS A 314 -1.74 26.02 -22.03
C LYS A 314 -3.26 25.93 -21.89
N LEU A 315 -3.75 24.80 -21.37
CA LEU A 315 -5.17 24.67 -21.09
C LEU A 315 -5.64 25.65 -20.01
N VAL A 316 -4.89 25.77 -18.92
CA VAL A 316 -5.22 26.72 -17.84
C VAL A 316 -5.30 28.15 -18.37
N GLU A 317 -4.38 28.55 -19.25
CA GLU A 317 -4.41 29.85 -19.92
C GLU A 317 -5.70 30.03 -20.73
N MET A 318 -6.03 29.07 -21.60
CA MET A 318 -7.25 29.11 -22.43
C MET A 318 -8.53 29.17 -21.59
N LEU A 319 -8.66 28.32 -20.58
CA LEU A 319 -9.83 28.29 -19.70
C LEU A 319 -10.00 29.61 -18.95
N SER A 320 -8.91 30.21 -18.47
CA SER A 320 -8.95 31.50 -17.77
C SER A 320 -9.27 32.69 -18.69
N ALA A 321 -8.94 32.59 -19.97
CA ALA A 321 -9.29 33.60 -20.97
C ALA A 321 -10.79 33.55 -21.34
N GLU A 322 -11.39 32.35 -21.32
CA GLU A 322 -12.80 32.12 -21.64
C GLU A 322 -13.74 32.33 -20.45
N ASP A 323 -13.31 31.97 -19.23
CA ASP A 323 -14.10 32.10 -18.01
C ASP A 323 -13.31 32.87 -16.92
N PRO A 324 -13.67 34.14 -16.63
CA PRO A 324 -13.02 34.94 -15.59
C PRO A 324 -13.14 34.38 -14.17
N SER A 325 -14.02 33.41 -13.92
CA SER A 325 -14.12 32.72 -12.63
C SER A 325 -12.97 31.73 -12.41
N ILE A 326 -12.31 31.31 -13.49
CA ILE A 326 -11.14 30.43 -13.47
C ILE A 326 -9.88 31.27 -13.30
N ARG A 327 -9.19 31.05 -12.17
CA ARG A 327 -7.97 31.78 -11.82
C ARG A 327 -6.77 30.85 -11.91
N PRO A 328 -5.83 31.08 -12.85
CA PRO A 328 -4.56 30.35 -12.88
C PRO A 328 -3.85 30.52 -11.54
N ASN A 329 -3.36 29.41 -10.99
CA ASN A 329 -2.49 29.50 -9.83
C ASN A 329 -1.06 29.68 -10.30
N ALA A 330 -0.33 30.61 -9.71
CA ALA A 330 1.10 30.68 -9.91
C ALA A 330 1.71 29.31 -9.59
N PRO A 331 2.70 28.83 -10.36
CA PRO A 331 3.45 27.66 -9.96
C PRO A 331 3.92 27.93 -8.54
N LEU A 332 3.59 27.01 -7.63
CA LEU A 332 4.25 27.02 -6.33
C LEU A 332 5.72 26.96 -6.71
N SER A 333 6.47 28.05 -6.49
CA SER A 333 7.92 27.97 -6.57
C SER A 333 8.23 26.77 -5.71
N ALA A 334 8.75 25.69 -6.31
CA ALA A 334 9.45 24.64 -5.59
C ALA A 334 10.37 25.46 -4.72
N ALA A 335 9.99 25.64 -3.45
CA ALA A 335 10.46 26.76 -2.66
C ALA A 335 11.94 26.72 -2.88
N ARG A 336 12.50 27.78 -3.51
CA ARG A 336 13.96 27.85 -3.67
C ARG A 336 14.42 27.38 -2.32
N LEU A 337 15.19 26.28 -2.30
CA LEU A 337 16.09 26.10 -1.20
C LEU A 337 16.90 27.40 -1.29
N SER A 338 16.43 28.41 -0.55
CA SER A 338 17.32 29.16 0.26
C SER A 338 18.05 28.03 0.97
N THR A 339 19.24 27.74 0.48
CA THR A 339 20.40 27.78 1.33
C THR A 339 20.29 29.04 2.21
N GLN A 340 19.32 29.04 3.12
CA GLN A 340 19.61 29.35 4.49
C GLN A 340 20.64 28.29 4.79
N GLU A 341 21.90 28.71 4.72
CA GLU A 341 22.85 28.30 5.72
C GLU A 341 22.06 28.00 6.98
N LEU A 342 22.13 26.75 7.44
CA LEU A 342 21.72 26.45 8.80
C LEU A 342 22.21 27.64 9.65
N PRO A 343 21.36 28.28 10.49
CA PRO A 343 21.94 28.95 11.63
C PRO A 343 22.79 27.86 12.26
N SER A 344 24.12 28.05 12.22
CA SER A 344 25.09 27.12 12.77
C SER A 344 24.47 26.62 14.06
N ALA A 345 24.16 25.32 14.10
CA ALA A 345 23.63 24.74 15.31
C ALA A 345 24.59 25.21 16.40
N GLN A 346 24.10 26.01 17.35
CA GLN A 346 24.81 26.22 18.60
C GLN A 346 24.69 24.90 19.36
N VAL A 347 25.32 23.86 18.80
CA VAL A 347 25.91 22.78 19.56
C VAL A 347 26.84 23.52 20.51
N SER A 348 26.45 23.51 21.78
CA SER A 348 27.21 24.09 22.87
C SER A 348 28.68 23.69 22.69
N ARG A 349 29.54 24.68 22.35
CA ARG A 349 30.98 24.48 22.07
C ARG A 349 31.70 23.77 23.22
N SER A 350 31.10 23.72 24.40
CA SER A 350 31.61 23.01 25.57
C SER A 350 31.70 21.49 25.44
N SER A 351 30.83 20.84 24.65
CA SER A 351 30.85 19.38 24.49
C SER A 351 31.85 18.91 23.43
N VAL A 352 32.03 19.67 22.34
CA VAL A 352 32.95 19.31 21.25
C VAL A 352 34.41 19.56 21.65
N ASP A 353 34.71 20.62 22.40
CA ASP A 353 36.07 20.85 22.94
C ASP A 353 36.46 19.82 24.00
N LYS A 354 35.49 19.29 24.75
CA LYS A 354 35.74 18.31 25.82
C LYS A 354 35.96 16.89 25.30
N TYR A 355 35.23 16.48 24.26
CA TYR A 355 35.27 15.10 23.75
C TYR A 355 35.91 14.95 22.36
N GLY A 356 36.20 16.05 21.66
CA GLY A 356 36.87 16.04 20.35
C GLY A 356 38.18 15.26 20.34
N PRO A 357 39.12 15.51 21.29
CA PRO A 357 40.36 14.74 21.38
C PRO A 357 40.12 13.25 21.68
N VAL A 358 39.07 12.92 22.45
CA VAL A 358 38.72 11.53 22.82
C VAL A 358 38.17 10.77 21.61
N ILE A 359 37.32 11.41 20.81
CA ILE A 359 36.74 10.81 19.59
C ILE A 359 37.83 10.59 18.53
N VAL A 360 38.74 11.56 18.35
CA VAL A 360 39.89 11.42 17.44
C VAL A 360 40.84 10.32 17.94
N GLY A 361 41.06 10.22 19.25
CA GLY A 361 41.85 9.14 19.86
C GLY A 361 41.26 7.76 19.61
N LEU A 362 39.95 7.59 19.81
CA LEU A 362 39.24 6.33 19.55
C LEU A 362 39.29 5.91 18.07
N MET A 363 39.14 6.87 17.15
CA MET A 363 39.26 6.62 15.72
C MET A 363 40.69 6.20 15.33
N ALA A 364 41.71 6.84 15.89
CA ALA A 364 43.11 6.49 15.66
C ALA A 364 43.44 5.09 16.19
N VAL A 365 42.97 4.73 17.38
CA VAL A 365 43.17 3.39 17.96
C VAL A 365 42.50 2.32 17.10
N ASN A 366 41.25 2.54 16.67
CA ASN A 366 40.54 1.59 15.81
C ASN A 366 41.21 1.43 14.43
N ALA A 367 41.76 2.52 13.87
CA ALA A 367 42.54 2.46 12.64
C ALA A 367 43.84 1.64 12.81
N VAL A 368 44.55 1.82 13.92
CA VAL A 368 45.78 1.05 14.23
C VAL A 368 45.44 -0.43 14.42
N ILE A 369 44.36 -0.76 15.15
CA ILE A 369 43.89 -2.14 15.30
C ILE A 369 43.56 -2.74 13.93
N GLY A 370 42.88 -1.98 13.06
CA GLY A 370 42.58 -2.41 11.69
C GLY A 370 43.85 -2.73 10.88
N VAL A 371 44.88 -1.89 10.97
CA VAL A 371 46.17 -2.12 10.28
C VAL A 371 46.90 -3.35 10.84
N ILE A 372 46.88 -3.56 12.16
CA ILE A 372 47.49 -4.73 12.80
C ILE A 372 46.80 -6.02 12.34
N LEU A 373 45.46 -6.04 12.33
CA LEU A 373 44.70 -7.20 11.85
C LEU A 373 44.97 -7.49 10.38
N LEU A 374 45.11 -6.46 9.55
CA LEU A 374 45.49 -6.59 8.14
C LEU A 374 46.89 -7.20 8.00
N ALA A 375 47.87 -6.70 8.76
CA ALA A 375 49.23 -7.23 8.74
C ALA A 375 49.29 -8.70 9.20
N LEU A 376 48.59 -9.06 10.28
CA LEU A 376 48.49 -10.45 10.74
C LEU A 376 47.82 -11.36 9.71
N SER A 377 46.79 -10.86 9.01
CA SER A 377 46.12 -11.59 7.93
C SER A 377 47.08 -11.88 6.76
N VAL A 378 47.87 -10.88 6.37
CA VAL A 378 48.89 -11.02 5.31
C VAL A 378 50.01 -11.99 5.74
N LEU A 379 50.48 -11.90 6.99
CA LEU A 379 51.49 -12.82 7.52
C LEU A 379 51.00 -14.27 7.55
N ASN A 380 49.74 -14.50 7.91
CA ASN A 380 49.12 -15.84 7.89
C ASN A 380 49.00 -16.39 6.45
N LEU A 381 48.66 -15.53 5.48
CA LEU A 381 48.63 -15.90 4.06
C LEU A 381 50.02 -16.26 3.51
N ILE A 382 51.09 -15.59 3.98
CA ILE A 382 52.47 -15.90 3.59
C ILE A 382 52.95 -17.20 4.26
N GLN A 383 52.63 -17.42 5.53
CA GLN A 383 52.98 -18.67 6.23
C GLN A 383 52.30 -19.90 5.60
N ARG A 384 51.05 -19.77 5.14
CA ARG A 384 50.34 -20.85 4.42
C ARG A 384 50.93 -21.14 3.03
N ARG A 385 51.64 -20.19 2.41
CA ARG A 385 52.36 -20.40 1.15
C ARG A 385 53.74 -21.06 1.33
N GLY A 386 54.26 -21.14 2.56
CA GLY A 386 55.53 -21.82 2.88
C GLY A 386 55.44 -23.33 3.12
N LEU A 387 54.22 -23.89 3.26
CA LEU A 387 53.99 -25.30 3.60
C LEU A 387 53.47 -26.15 2.43
N SER A 388 53.41 -25.60 1.21
CA SER A 388 53.00 -26.34 0.01
C SER A 388 54.15 -26.43 -1.00
N ARG A 389 55.20 -27.17 -0.64
CA ARG A 389 56.22 -27.68 -1.56
C ARG A 389 56.59 -29.11 -1.17
N GLY A 390 56.21 -30.06 -2.04
CA GLY A 390 56.38 -31.51 -1.91
C GLY A 390 55.03 -32.16 -1.57
N ILE A 391 54.34 -32.84 -2.48
CA ILE A 391 54.69 -34.19 -2.95
C ILE A 391 54.22 -34.42 -4.40
N THR A 392 55.01 -35.26 -5.06
CA THR A 392 55.05 -35.71 -6.47
C THR A 392 53.83 -36.47 -6.99
N ARG A 393 53.64 -36.38 -8.30
CA ARG A 393 52.75 -37.20 -9.15
C ARG A 393 52.98 -38.71 -8.96
N SER A 394 51.89 -39.46 -8.82
CA SER A 394 51.74 -40.85 -9.30
C SER A 394 50.34 -41.04 -9.88
N ALA A 395 50.25 -41.86 -10.91
CA ALA A 395 49.16 -41.91 -11.87
C ALA A 395 48.21 -43.11 -11.66
N VAL A 396 46.95 -42.90 -12.08
CA VAL A 396 45.92 -43.87 -12.56
C VAL A 396 45.29 -44.84 -11.55
N HIS A 397 43.97 -44.73 -11.36
CA HIS A 397 43.01 -45.82 -11.67
C HIS A 397 41.56 -45.30 -11.67
N TYR A 398 40.89 -45.40 -12.82
CA TYR A 398 39.45 -45.17 -12.98
C TYR A 398 38.74 -46.52 -12.98
N VAL A 399 37.74 -46.70 -12.11
CA VAL A 399 36.84 -47.87 -12.09
C VAL A 399 35.41 -47.35 -12.03
N PRO A 400 34.53 -47.68 -13.00
CA PRO A 400 33.14 -47.24 -12.98
C PRO A 400 32.30 -48.18 -12.11
N VAL A 401 31.45 -47.63 -11.25
CA VAL A 401 30.50 -48.43 -10.44
C VAL A 401 29.19 -48.60 -11.23
N LYS A 402 28.83 -49.88 -11.46
CA LYS A 402 27.55 -50.33 -11.99
C LYS A 402 26.46 -50.32 -10.90
N SER A 403 25.25 -49.96 -11.31
CA SER A 403 23.99 -50.11 -10.58
C SER A 403 23.66 -51.58 -10.31
N HIS A 404 23.24 -51.90 -9.08
CA HIS A 404 22.70 -53.21 -8.71
C HIS A 404 21.19 -53.13 -8.43
N ALA A 405 20.42 -53.73 -9.34
CA ALA A 405 19.19 -54.49 -9.10
C ALA A 405 19.62 -55.97 -8.88
N THR A 406 18.91 -56.91 -8.25
CA THR A 406 17.60 -57.06 -7.59
C THR A 406 17.58 -58.48 -6.97
N ASN A 407 16.48 -58.80 -6.27
CA ASN A 407 15.80 -60.10 -6.09
C ASN A 407 15.66 -60.50 -4.61
N GLU A 408 14.46 -60.40 -4.04
CA GLU A 408 13.28 -61.28 -4.22
C GLU A 408 13.43 -62.64 -3.52
N GLN A 409 12.53 -62.90 -2.58
CA GLN A 409 11.97 -64.22 -2.39
C GLN A 409 10.50 -64.14 -1.93
N GLU A 410 9.72 -65.03 -2.54
CA GLU A 410 8.26 -65.15 -2.62
C GLU A 410 7.56 -65.63 -1.34
N ILE A 411 6.24 -65.43 -1.29
CA ILE A 411 5.14 -66.45 -1.22
C ILE A 411 3.82 -65.62 -1.35
N GLY A 412 3.09 -65.61 -2.48
CA GLY A 412 2.02 -66.55 -2.89
C GLY A 412 0.70 -66.26 -2.15
N SER A 413 -0.52 -66.14 -2.68
CA SER A 413 -1.19 -66.45 -3.96
C SER A 413 -2.65 -65.91 -3.85
N GLY A 414 -3.31 -65.47 -4.94
CA GLY A 414 -4.77 -65.16 -4.87
C GLY A 414 -5.46 -64.42 -6.03
N ARG A 415 -5.50 -65.05 -7.21
CA ARG A 415 -6.52 -64.98 -8.31
C ARG A 415 -7.21 -63.66 -8.76
N ARG A 416 -6.95 -63.39 -10.05
CA ARG A 416 -7.76 -62.73 -11.12
C ARG A 416 -9.28 -62.85 -11.03
N HIS A 417 -9.97 -61.79 -11.45
CA HIS A 417 -10.95 -61.83 -12.54
C HIS A 417 -10.99 -60.46 -13.27
N GLU A 418 -10.68 -60.47 -14.57
CA GLU A 418 -11.11 -59.46 -15.54
C GLU A 418 -12.57 -59.72 -15.88
N ASP A 419 -13.34 -58.66 -16.14
CA ASP A 419 -14.41 -58.69 -17.13
C ASP A 419 -14.59 -57.32 -17.78
N GLN A 420 -14.79 -57.38 -19.10
CA GLN A 420 -15.08 -56.29 -20.03
C GLN A 420 -16.59 -55.98 -20.11
N LEU A 421 -16.90 -54.88 -20.82
CA LEU A 421 -18.13 -54.58 -21.58
C LEU A 421 -19.39 -54.16 -20.78
N SER A 422 -19.87 -52.93 -21.00
CA SER A 422 -20.87 -52.68 -22.05
C SER A 422 -21.45 -51.26 -21.99
N THR A 423 -21.74 -50.77 -23.19
CA THR A 423 -22.44 -49.56 -23.63
C THR A 423 -23.93 -49.50 -23.27
N THR A 424 -24.44 -48.30 -22.96
CA THR A 424 -25.75 -47.64 -23.32
C THR A 424 -25.96 -46.52 -22.29
N GLY A 425 -26.26 -45.25 -22.60
CA GLY A 425 -27.12 -44.65 -23.62
C GLY A 425 -28.43 -44.21 -22.95
N TYR A 426 -28.69 -42.90 -22.82
CA TYR A 426 -29.96 -42.22 -23.15
C TYR A 426 -30.00 -40.72 -22.74
N SER A 427 -30.39 -39.90 -23.74
CA SER A 427 -31.13 -38.61 -23.76
C SER A 427 -31.21 -37.70 -22.53
N GLN A 428 -30.87 -36.41 -22.64
CA GLN A 428 -31.77 -35.31 -23.04
C GLN A 428 -33.12 -35.26 -22.31
N LEU A 429 -33.39 -34.16 -21.59
CA LEU A 429 -34.41 -33.17 -21.98
C LEU A 429 -34.34 -31.91 -21.11
N SER A 430 -34.62 -30.81 -21.79
CA SER A 430 -34.62 -29.39 -21.49
C SER A 430 -35.81 -28.89 -20.64
N ALA A 431 -35.59 -27.76 -19.96
CA ALA A 431 -36.42 -26.54 -20.03
C ALA A 431 -35.62 -25.35 -19.50
#